data_AF-A0A094WAM0-F1
#
_entry.id   AF-A0A094WAM0-F1
#
_cell.length_a   1.000
_cell.length_b   1.000
_cell.length_c   1.000
_cell.angle_alpha   90.00
_cell.angle_beta   90.00
_cell.angle_gamma   90.00
#
_symmetry.space_group_name_H-M   'P 1'
#
loop_
_entity.id
_entity.type
_entity.pdbx_description
1 polymer ?
#
loop_
_entity_poly.entity_id
_entity_poly.type
_entity_poly.pdbx_seq_one_letter_code
_entity_poly.pdbx_strand_id
1 'polypeptide(L)' 'MADVRHWLGKPDKVRTLLGNQTWIYRHTVRKGWFSLRMKEREVRILFSHAGIVRKITVHEMQDSQLF' A
#
# COMPACT_ATOMS: atom_id res chain seq x y z
N MET A 1 12.41 -8.89 4.55
CA MET A 1 11.16 -9.25 3.82
C MET A 1 10.20 -10.11 4.64
N ALA A 2 10.70 -11.13 5.35
CA ALA A 2 9.86 -12.02 6.17
C ALA A 2 9.07 -11.26 7.26
N ASP A 3 9.70 -10.31 7.95
CA ASP A 3 9.05 -9.55 9.02
C ASP A 3 7.88 -8.72 8.52
N VAL A 4 8.07 -7.99 7.40
CA VAL A 4 6.99 -7.17 6.81
C VAL A 4 5.80 -8.03 6.40
N ARG A 5 6.04 -9.23 5.86
CA ARG A 5 4.98 -10.19 5.54
C ARG A 5 4.28 -10.72 6.80
N HIS A 6 5.02 -10.95 7.88
CA HIS A 6 4.45 -11.41 9.14
C HIS A 6 3.50 -10.36 9.76
N TRP A 7 3.88 -9.08 9.70
CA TRP A 7 3.08 -7.98 10.28
C TRP A 7 1.95 -7.47 9.38
N LEU A 8 2.20 -7.29 8.09
CA LEU A 8 1.23 -6.69 7.14
C LEU A 8 0.51 -7.72 6.27
N GLY A 9 0.90 -8.99 6.34
CA GLY A 9 0.39 -10.02 5.46
C GLY A 9 0.92 -9.91 4.03
N LYS A 10 0.20 -10.55 3.11
CA LYS A 10 0.55 -10.58 1.68
C LYS A 10 0.22 -9.22 1.03
N PRO A 11 1.15 -8.61 0.28
CA PRO A 11 0.85 -7.39 -0.46
C PRO A 11 -0.14 -7.65 -1.60
N ASP A 12 -0.93 -6.65 -1.96
CA ASP A 12 -1.85 -6.70 -3.10
C ASP A 12 -1.08 -6.83 -4.42
N LYS A 13 0.05 -6.11 -4.52
CA LYS A 13 0.90 -6.14 -5.71
C LYS A 13 2.37 -6.09 -5.34
N VAL A 14 3.18 -6.84 -6.09
CA VAL A 14 4.64 -6.76 -6.04
C VAL A 14 5.14 -6.32 -7.41
N ARG A 15 6.02 -5.31 -7.44
CA ARG A 15 6.76 -4.91 -8.63
C ARG A 15 8.24 -5.16 -8.38
N THR A 16 8.94 -5.74 -9.35
CA THR A 16 10.39 -5.93 -9.26
C THR A 16 11.05 -5.07 -10.32
N LEU A 17 12.02 -4.25 -9.93
CA LEU A 17 12.78 -3.39 -10.84
C LEU A 17 14.26 -3.40 -10.44
N LEU A 18 15.12 -3.84 -11.36
CA LEU A 18 16.58 -3.88 -11.17
C LEU A 18 16.99 -4.58 -9.85
N GLY A 19 16.38 -5.73 -9.56
CA GLY A 19 16.61 -6.50 -8.33
C GLY A 19 15.95 -5.93 -7.06
N ASN A 20 15.47 -4.70 -7.07
CA ASN A 20 14.68 -4.14 -5.98
C ASN A 20 13.23 -4.59 -6.11
N GLN A 21 12.57 -4.83 -4.97
CA GLN A 21 11.15 -5.18 -4.95
C GLN A 21 10.35 -4.09 -4.28
N THR A 22 9.28 -3.64 -4.92
CA THR A 22 8.31 -2.72 -4.34
C THR A 22 7.02 -3.47 -4.07
N TRP A 23 6.66 -3.59 -2.80
CA TRP A 23 5.39 -4.15 -2.36
C TRP A 23 4.38 -3.02 -2.20
N ILE A 24 3.18 -3.23 -2.69
CA ILE A 24 2.10 -2.26 -2.71
C ILE A 24 0.93 -2.86 -1.94
N TYR A 25 0.48 -2.13 -0.94
CA TYR A 25 -0.68 -2.43 -0.10
C TYR A 25 -1.72 -1.35 -0.33
N ARG A 26 -2.96 -1.73 -0.62
CA ARG A 26 -4.09 -0.82 -0.81
C ARG A 26 -5.13 -1.09 0.26
N HIS A 27 -5.46 -0.04 0.98
CA HIS A 27 -6.52 -0.07 1.97
C HIS A 27 -7.60 0.91 1.55
N THR A 28 -8.73 0.37 1.09
CA THR A 28 -9.92 1.15 0.75
C THR A 28 -10.93 1.00 1.88
N VAL A 29 -11.19 2.08 2.62
CA VAL A 29 -12.21 2.13 3.66
C VAL A 29 -13.44 2.81 3.07
N ARG A 30 -14.53 2.05 2.93
CA ARG A 30 -15.86 2.58 2.62
C ARG A 30 -16.63 2.73 3.93
N LYS A 31 -16.91 3.96 4.36
CA LYS A 31 -17.76 4.19 5.53
C LYS A 31 -19.20 4.47 5.08
N GLY A 32 -20.14 3.61 5.48
CA GLY A 32 -21.60 3.84 5.49
C GLY A 32 -22.41 3.11 4.40
N TRP A 33 -23.68 2.77 4.71
CA TRP A 33 -24.68 2.30 3.75
C TRP A 33 -25.18 3.42 2.80
N PHE A 34 -25.02 4.69 3.19
CA PHE A 34 -25.53 5.87 2.48
C PHE A 34 -24.51 7.01 2.32
N SER A 35 -23.24 6.83 2.70
CA SER A 35 -22.22 7.89 2.55
C SER A 35 -21.17 7.54 1.51
N LEU A 36 -21.13 8.37 0.47
CA LEU A 36 -20.27 8.36 -0.70
C LEU A 36 -18.79 8.71 -0.38
N ARG A 37 -18.31 8.45 0.84
CA ARG A 37 -16.92 8.74 1.25
C ARG A 37 -16.08 7.48 1.16
N MET A 38 -15.37 7.34 0.05
CA MET A 38 -14.30 6.36 -0.09
C MET A 38 -12.98 7.00 0.32
N LYS A 39 -12.30 6.41 1.32
CA LYS A 39 -10.91 6.73 1.61
C LYS A 39 -10.03 5.61 1.08
N GLU A 40 -9.18 5.92 0.12
CA GLU A 40 -8.18 4.99 -0.40
C GLU A 40 -6.79 5.41 0.08
N ARG A 41 -6.08 4.46 0.69
CA ARG A 41 -4.72 4.63 1.16
C ARG A 41 -3.85 3.56 0.52
N GLU A 42 -2.82 3.98 -0.20
CA GLU A 42 -1.86 3.08 -0.82
C GLU A 42 -0.51 3.21 -0.11
N VAL A 43 -0.01 2.11 0.46
CA VAL A 43 1.29 2.02 1.11
C VAL A 43 2.23 1.26 0.18
N ARG A 44 3.33 1.89 -0.23
CA ARG A 44 4.38 1.31 -1.06
C ARG A 44 5.63 1.12 -0.23
N ILE A 45 6.13 -0.10 -0.15
CA ILE A 45 7.36 -0.46 0.57
C ILE A 45 8.38 -0.92 -0.46
N LEU A 46 9.46 -0.16 -0.61
CA LEU A 46 10.60 -0.50 -1.45
C LEU A 46 11.62 -1.29 -0.64
N PHE A 47 11.92 -2.48 -1.11
CA PHE A 47 12.98 -3.36 -0.63
C PHE A 47 14.17 -3.32 -1.57
N SER A 48 15.38 -3.37 -0.99
CA SER A 48 16.60 -3.65 -1.73
C SER A 48 16.61 -5.09 -2.24
N HIS A 49 17.54 -5.39 -3.15
CA HIS A 49 17.85 -6.77 -3.55
C HIS A 49 18.13 -7.71 -2.36
N ALA A 50 18.72 -7.20 -1.27
CA ALA A 50 18.98 -7.96 -0.05
C ALA A 50 17.75 -8.16 0.84
N GLY A 51 16.56 -7.69 0.42
CA GLY A 51 15.32 -7.84 1.19
C GLY A 51 15.14 -6.85 2.35
N ILE A 52 15.94 -5.78 2.38
CA ILE A 52 15.91 -4.73 3.41
C ILE A 52 15.00 -3.59 2.97
N VAL A 53 14.16 -3.08 3.86
CA VAL A 53 13.30 -1.92 3.59
C VAL A 53 14.19 -0.68 3.37
N ARG A 54 14.10 -0.07 2.19
CA ARG A 54 14.82 1.18 1.85
C ARG A 54 13.92 2.41 1.98
N LYS A 55 12.66 2.29 1.55
CA LYS A 55 11.74 3.44 1.51
C LYS A 55 10.31 2.97 1.71
N ILE A 56 9.57 3.71 2.52
CA ILE A 56 8.12 3.55 2.68
C ILE A 56 7.48 4.84 2.14
N THR A 57 6.50 4.71 1.26
CA THR A 57 5.75 5.84 0.72
C THR A 57 4.28 5.59 0.94
N VAL A 58 3.60 6.54 1.56
CA VAL A 58 2.15 6.47 1.82
C VAL A 58 1.49 7.50 0.93
N HIS A 59 0.64 7.03 0.04
CA HIS A 59 -0.24 7.87 -0.76
C HIS A 59 -1.63 7.81 -0.15
N GLU A 60 -2.09 8.95 0.37
CA GLU A 60 -3.48 9.13 0.78
C GLU A 60 -4.22 9.82 -0.36
N MET A 61 -5.19 9.14 -0.96
CA MET A 61 -6.16 9.80 -1.81
C MET A 61 -7.30 10.28 -0.90
N GLN A 62 -7.26 11.56 -0.57
CA GLN A 62 -8.26 12.20 0.29
C GLN A 62 -9.36 12.80 -0.58
N ASP A 63 -10.60 12.35 -0.32
CA ASP A 63 -11.90 12.88 -0.77
C ASP A 63 -11.97 13.36 -2.23
N SER A 64 -12.41 12.46 -3.12
CA SER A 64 -13.29 12.90 -4.21
C SER A 64 -14.68 13.08 -3.63
N GLN A 65 -15.03 14.31 -3.23
CA GLN A 65 -16.43 14.69 -3.06
C GLN A 65 -17.10 14.54 -4.43
N LEU A 66 -17.77 13.40 -4.64
CA LEU A 66 -18.75 13.29 -5.72
C LEU A 66 -20.02 13.98 -5.20
N PHE A 67 -20.36 15.07 -5.89
CA PHE A 67 -21.47 16.02 -5.76
C PHE A 67 -22.67 15.59 -4.91
#